data_AF-A0A3N4JJ15-F1
#
_entry.id   AF-A0A3N4JJ15-F1
#
_cell.length_a   1.000
_cell.length_b   1.000
_cell.length_c   1.000
_cell.angle_alpha   90.00
_cell.angle_beta   90.00
_cell.angle_gamma   90.00
#
_symmetry.space_group_name_H-M   'P 1'
#
loop_
_entity.id
_entity.type
_entity.pdbx_description
1 polymer ?
#
loop_
_entity_poly.entity_id
_entity_poly.type
_entity_poly.pdbx_seq_one_letter_code
_entity_poly.pdbx_strand_id
1 'polypeptide(L)' 'DEILDFLYLLKELSIPPHELHLKKDSLCSIIQNLSVKDGLVKNTRVIIHELHDNFVQVKLISTAS' A
#
# COMPACT_ATOMS: atom_id res chain seq x y z
N ASP A 1 16.39 -21.68 -3.46
CA ASP A 1 15.16 -22.36 -3.00
C ASP A 1 14.79 -22.01 -1.55
N GLU A 2 15.66 -22.16 -0.55
CA GLU A 2 15.35 -21.80 0.85
C GLU A 2 14.85 -20.35 1.09
N ILE A 3 15.40 -19.36 0.39
CA ILE A 3 14.96 -17.96 0.50
C ILE A 3 13.52 -17.81 0.00
N LEU A 4 13.16 -18.55 -1.05
CA LEU A 4 11.82 -18.51 -1.63
C LEU A 4 10.81 -19.12 -0.68
N ASP A 5 11.14 -20.25 -0.06
CA ASP A 5 10.32 -20.92 0.95
C ASP A 5 10.15 -20.07 2.22
N PHE A 6 11.19 -19.35 2.64
CA PHE A 6 11.10 -18.38 3.74
C PHE A 6 10.14 -17.23 3.41
N LEU A 7 10.23 -16.67 2.19
CA LEU A 7 9.30 -15.63 1.72
C LEU A 7 7.86 -16.16 1.59
N TYR A 8 7.67 -17.44 1.25
CA TYR A 8 6.35 -18.08 1.23
C TYR A 8 5.76 -18.27 2.63
N LEU A 9 6.58 -18.65 3.62
CA LEU A 9 6.17 -18.73 5.02
C LEU A 9 5.77 -17.34 5.57
N LEU A 10 6.50 -16.31 5.15
CA LEU A 10 6.20 -14.91 5.44
C LEU A 10 4.98 -14.36 4.69
N LYS A 11 4.52 -15.03 3.64
CA LYS A 11 3.35 -14.62 2.82
C LYS A 11 2.03 -14.80 3.57
N GLU A 12 1.96 -15.72 4.54
CA GLU A 12 0.84 -15.75 5.52
C GLU A 12 0.85 -14.53 6.45
N LEU A 13 2.03 -13.92 6.67
CA LEU A 13 2.25 -12.82 7.61
C LEU A 13 2.18 -11.46 6.92
N SER A 14 1.08 -11.12 6.25
CA SER A 14 0.76 -9.72 5.88
C SER A 14 1.84 -8.97 5.06
N ILE A 15 2.82 -9.65 4.48
CA ILE A 15 3.95 -8.99 3.80
C ILE A 15 3.53 -8.68 2.35
N PRO A 16 3.53 -7.39 1.95
CA PRO A 16 3.28 -7.02 0.56
C PRO A 16 4.33 -7.64 -0.37
N PRO A 17 4.10 -7.66 -1.70
CA PRO A 17 5.09 -8.14 -2.65
C PRO A 17 6.47 -7.55 -2.36
N HIS A 18 7.51 -8.38 -2.54
CA HIS A 18 8.92 -8.05 -2.27
C HIS A 18 9.38 -6.79 -3.00
N GLU A 19 8.72 -6.45 -4.10
CA GLU A 19 8.91 -5.21 -4.86
C GLU A 19 7.56 -4.52 -5.06
N LEU A 20 7.53 -3.20 -4.87
CA LEU A 20 6.35 -2.37 -5.05
C LEU A 20 6.59 -1.38 -6.19
N HIS A 21 5.96 -1.64 -7.34
CA HIS A 21 5.98 -0.72 -8.48
C HIS A 21 4.80 0.24 -8.41
N LEU A 22 5.09 1.54 -8.28
CA LEU A 22 4.09 2.60 -8.27
C LEU A 22 4.33 3.55 -9.44
N LYS A 23 3.27 4.20 -9.88
CA LYS A 23 3.35 5.29 -10.85
C LYS A 23 2.42 6.42 -10.41
N LYS A 24 2.72 7.63 -10.85
CA LYS A 24 1.79 8.76 -10.70
C LYS A 24 0.43 8.40 -11.31
N ASP A 25 -0.64 8.82 -10.62
CA ASP A 25 -2.05 8.60 -10.95
C ASP A 25 -2.53 7.14 -10.90
N SER A 26 -1.74 6.19 -10.37
CA SER A 26 -2.25 4.83 -10.16
C SER A 26 -3.21 4.73 -8.97
N LEU A 27 -4.28 3.96 -9.15
CA LEU A 27 -5.20 3.57 -8.07
C LEU A 27 -4.56 2.47 -7.22
N CYS A 28 -4.47 2.69 -5.92
CA CYS A 28 -3.93 1.73 -4.96
C CYS A 28 -4.86 1.56 -3.76
N SER A 29 -4.69 0.45 -3.05
CA SER A 29 -5.39 0.17 -1.79
C SER A 29 -4.39 0.04 -0.65
N ILE A 30 -4.72 0.61 0.50
CA ILE A 30 -3.91 0.47 1.71
C ILE A 30 -4.06 -0.94 2.28
N ILE A 31 -2.96 -1.61 2.59
CA ILE A 31 -2.96 -3.00 3.07
C ILE A 31 -3.15 -3.13 4.60
N GLN A 32 -2.82 -2.08 5.37
CA GLN A 32 -2.87 -2.07 6.83
C GLN A 32 -3.22 -0.68 7.38
N ASN A 33 -3.70 -0.60 8.62
CA ASN A 33 -4.07 0.68 9.23
C ASN A 33 -2.82 1.55 9.48
N LEU A 34 -2.80 2.76 8.94
CA LEU A 34 -1.73 3.74 9.12
C LEU A 34 -2.18 4.89 10.03
N SER A 35 -3.33 5.49 9.72
CA SER A 35 -3.93 6.55 10.53
C SER A 35 -5.44 6.54 10.38
N VAL A 36 -6.14 6.30 11.50
CA VAL A 36 -7.62 6.36 11.53
C VAL A 36 -8.10 7.80 11.37
N LYS A 37 -7.39 8.75 12.00
CA LYS A 37 -7.74 10.17 11.97
C LYS A 37 -7.72 10.74 10.54
N ASP A 38 -6.78 10.28 9.73
CA ASP A 38 -6.61 10.73 8.35
C ASP A 38 -7.31 9.82 7.34
N GLY A 39 -8.10 8.82 7.79
CA GLY A 39 -8.80 7.88 6.90
C GLY A 39 -7.90 6.88 6.16
N LEU A 40 -6.61 6.80 6.51
CA LEU A 40 -5.61 5.89 5.97
C LEU A 40 -5.71 4.52 6.65
N VAL A 41 -6.85 3.87 6.52
CA VAL A 41 -7.14 2.55 7.08
C VAL A 41 -7.02 1.46 6.02
N LYS A 42 -6.97 0.20 6.44
CA LYS A 42 -6.95 -0.96 5.55
C LYS A 42 -8.12 -0.89 4.55
N ASN A 43 -7.82 -1.22 3.29
CA ASN A 43 -8.71 -1.18 2.13
C ASN A 43 -9.14 0.22 1.66
N THR A 44 -8.71 1.31 2.31
CA THR A 44 -8.93 2.66 1.76
C THR A 44 -8.27 2.76 0.38
N ARG A 45 -9.03 3.26 -0.60
CA ARG A 45 -8.55 3.51 -1.95
C ARG A 45 -7.96 4.90 -2.06
N VAL A 46 -6.79 4.98 -2.68
CA VAL A 46 -6.05 6.21 -2.89
C VAL A 46 -5.50 6.29 -4.31
N ILE A 47 -5.28 7.50 -4.79
CA ILE A 47 -4.53 7.75 -6.02
C ILE A 47 -3.12 8.19 -5.63
N ILE A 48 -2.10 7.60 -6.24
CA ILE A 48 -0.72 8.06 -6.08
C ILE A 48 -0.60 9.44 -6.73
N HIS A 49 -0.28 10.45 -5.93
CA HIS A 49 -0.11 11.82 -6.41
C HIS A 49 1.33 12.09 -6.83
N GLU A 50 2.28 11.71 -5.97
CA GLU A 50 3.71 11.93 -6.18
C GLU A 50 4.55 10.88 -5.44
N LEU A 51 5.71 10.55 -6.00
CA LEU A 51 6.67 9.60 -5.43
C LEU A 51 7.92 10.36 -5.01
N HIS A 52 8.32 10.16 -3.77
CA HIS A 52 9.58 10.68 -3.22
C HIS A 52 10.41 9.50 -2.70
N ASP A 53 11.69 9.75 -2.41
CA ASP A 53 12.63 8.70 -2.02
C ASP A 53 12.18 7.88 -0.79
N ASN A 54 11.47 8.52 0.15
CA ASN A 54 11.12 7.92 1.45
C ASN A 54 9.62 7.94 1.78
N PHE A 55 8.80 8.55 0.94
CA PHE A 55 7.35 8.60 1.15
C PHE A 55 6.60 8.74 -0.16
N VAL A 56 5.34 8.33 -0.13
CA VAL A 56 4.43 8.46 -1.26
C VAL A 56 3.31 9.40 -0.87
N GLN A 57 3.15 10.46 -1.63
CA GLN A 57 2.00 11.35 -1.46
C GLN A 57 0.79 10.73 -2.17
N VAL A 58 -0.31 10.62 -1.44
CA VAL A 58 -1.54 10.01 -1.96
C VAL A 58 -2.72 10.95 -1.78
N LYS A 59 -3.68 10.86 -2.71
CA LYS A 59 -4.98 11.51 -2.59
C LYS A 59 -6.02 10.47 -2.21
N LEU A 60 -6.69 10.68 -1.08
CA LEU A 60 -7.85 9.88 -0.69
C LEU A 60 -8.94 10.00 -1.74
N ILE A 61 -9.49 8.86 -2.16
CA ILE A 61 -10.71 8.86 -2.96
C ILE A 61 -11.86 8.98 -1.96
N SER A 62 -12.40 10.20 -1.83
CA SER A 62 -13.63 10.40 -1.07
C SER A 62 -14.74 9.62 -1.75
N THR A 63 -15.36 8.69 -1.04
CA THR A 63 -16.69 8.17 -1.40
C THR A 63 -17.69 9.26 -1.03
N ALA A 64 -17.81 10.28 -1.86
CA ALA A 64 -18.93 11.20 -1.75
C ALA A 64 -20.22 10.38 -1.94
N SER A 65 -21.05 10.35 -0.90
CA SER A 65 -22.48 10.05 -0.97
C SER A 65 -23.22 11.35 -0.70
#